data_AF-A0A7C0V102-F1
#
_entry.id   AF-A0A7C0V102-F1
#
_cell.length_a   1.000
_cell.length_b   1.000
_cell.length_c   1.000
_cell.angle_alpha   90.00
_cell.angle_beta   90.00
_cell.angle_gamma   90.00
#
_symmetry.space_group_name_H-M   'P 1'
#
loop_
_entity.id
_entity.type
_entity.pdbx_description
1 polymer ?
#
loop_
_entity_poly.entity_id
_entity_poly.type
_entity_poly.pdbx_seq_one_letter_code
_entity_poly.pdbx_strand_id
1 'polypeptide(L)' 'MKFLVDGMLGRLAHWLRMLGQDVHYARDISDTELLQLAKKEQRIILTSDVELYRRARYR' A
#
# COMPACT_ATOMS: atom_id res chain seq x y z
N MET A 1 7.66 -9.43 -4.81
CA MET A 1 6.29 -8.90 -4.98
C MET A 1 6.37 -7.38 -5.00
N LYS A 2 5.36 -6.68 -5.54
CA LYS A 2 5.32 -5.21 -5.50
C LYS A 2 4.32 -4.76 -4.45
N PHE A 3 4.76 -3.96 -3.48
CA PHE A 3 3.94 -3.45 -2.40
C PHE A 3 3.67 -1.96 -2.56
N LEU A 4 2.46 -1.56 -2.18
CA LEU A 4 2.07 -0.19 -1.91
C LEU A 4 1.70 -0.12 -0.44
N VAL A 5 2.51 0.58 0.34
CA VAL A 5 2.38 0.66 1.80
C VAL A 5 1.84 2.03 2.16
N ASP A 6 0.74 2.07 2.90
CA ASP A 6 0.16 3.34 3.36
C ASP A 6 1.03 4.04 4.41
N GLY A 7 0.62 5.23 4.83
CA GLY A 7 1.32 6.02 5.84
C GLY A 7 1.49 5.33 7.19
N MET A 8 0.59 4.40 7.55
CA MET A 8 0.54 3.74 8.87
C MET A 8 1.69 2.75 9.07
N LEU A 9 2.16 2.13 7.98
CA LEU A 9 3.10 1.00 8.04
C LEU A 9 4.53 1.39 7.62
N GLY A 10 4.96 2.61 7.93
CA GLY A 10 6.28 3.13 7.54
C GLY A 10 7.49 2.30 8.00
N ARG A 11 7.44 1.72 9.21
CA ARG A 11 8.50 0.81 9.69
C ARG A 11 8.55 -0.48 8.86
N LEU A 12 7.38 -1.04 8.54
CA LEU A 12 7.29 -2.24 7.70
C LEU A 12 7.80 -1.96 6.28
N ALA A 13 7.46 -0.81 5.69
CA ALA A 13 7.98 -0.40 4.39
C ALA A 13 9.53 -0.39 4.37
N HIS A 14 10.16 0.08 5.46
CA HIS A 14 11.61 0.06 5.60
C HIS A 14 12.17 -1.37 5.61
N TRP A 15 11.63 -2.26 6.44
CA TRP A 15 12.06 -3.66 6.48
C TRP A 15 11.89 -4.38 5.15
N LEU A 16 10.75 -4.19 4.47
CA LEU A 16 10.49 -4.79 3.16
C LEU A 16 11.50 -4.34 2.10
N ARG A 17 11.90 -3.06 2.11
CA ARG A 17 12.97 -2.54 1.22
C ARG A 17 14.32 -3.18 1.52
N MET A 18 14.68 -3.33 2.80
CA MET A 18 15.94 -4.00 3.19
C MET A 18 15.96 -5.47 2.76
N LEU A 19 14.80 -6.13 2.72
CA LEU A 19 14.62 -7.49 2.21
C LEU A 19 14.55 -7.56 0.67
N GLY A 20 14.79 -6.45 -0.05
CA GLY A 20 14.84 -6.41 -1.51
C GLY A 20 13.48 -6.41 -2.21
N GLN A 21 12.38 -6.12 -1.51
CA GLN A 21 11.06 -6.01 -2.14
C GLN A 21 10.89 -4.63 -2.82
N ASP A 22 10.12 -4.61 -3.92
CA ASP A 22 9.68 -3.36 -4.57
C ASP A 22 8.57 -2.76 -3.71
N VAL A 23 8.86 -1.64 -3.04
CA VAL A 23 7.97 -1.01 -2.06
C VAL A 23 7.80 0.48 -2.36
N HIS A 24 6.60 0.84 -2.79
CA HIS A 24 6.13 2.21 -2.82
C HIS A 24 5.52 2.54 -1.45
N TYR A 25 6.04 3.55 -0.75
CA TYR A 25 5.48 4.02 0.52
C TYR A 25 4.74 5.33 0.26
N ALA A 26 3.44 5.35 0.48
CA ALA A 26 2.57 6.48 0.18
C ALA A 26 1.99 7.04 1.48
N ARG A 27 2.56 8.15 1.94
CA ARG A 27 2.20 8.79 3.22
C ARG A 27 1.01 9.73 3.08
N ASP A 28 0.96 10.49 1.99
CA ASP A 28 0.04 11.63 1.81
C ASP A 28 -0.75 11.47 0.49
N ILE A 29 -1.44 10.35 0.34
CA ILE A 29 -2.28 10.03 -0.82
C ILE A 29 -3.68 9.69 -0.33
N SER A 30 -4.72 10.04 -1.08
CA SER A 30 -6.08 9.63 -0.70
C SER A 30 -6.30 8.13 -0.93
N ASP A 31 -7.23 7.53 -0.19
CA ASP A 31 -7.62 6.12 -0.38
C ASP A 31 -7.97 5.79 -1.84
N THR A 32 -8.66 6.72 -2.53
CA THR A 32 -9.08 6.49 -3.91
C THR A 32 -7.89 6.44 -4.85
N GLU A 33 -6.95 7.37 -4.70
CA GLU A 33 -5.71 7.39 -5.49
C GLU A 33 -4.83 6.19 -5.17
N LEU A 34 -4.73 5.79 -3.89
CA LEU A 34 -3.98 4.62 -3.45
C LEU A 34 -4.53 3.33 -4.09
N LEU A 35 -5.86 3.16 -4.10
CA LEU A 35 -6.52 2.03 -4.77
C LEU A 35 -6.29 2.03 -6.29
N GLN A 36 -6.40 3.20 -6.94
CA GLN A 36 -6.15 3.34 -8.37
C GLN A 36 -4.70 3.02 -8.73
N LEU A 37 -3.75 3.52 -7.94
CA LEU A 37 -2.32 3.28 -8.13
C LEU A 37 -1.99 1.80 -7.97
N ALA A 38 -2.51 1.15 -6.91
CA ALA A 38 -2.33 -0.27 -6.68
C ALA A 38 -2.86 -1.11 -7.86
N LYS A 39 -4.05 -0.77 -8.38
CA LYS A 39 -4.64 -1.46 -9.53
C LYS A 39 -3.83 -1.24 -10.82
N LYS A 40 -3.44 0.01 -11.09
CA LYS A 40 -2.67 0.39 -12.28
C LYS A 40 -1.29 -0.28 -12.32
N GLU A 41 -0.60 -0.32 -11.19
CA GLU A 41 0.76 -0.86 -11.09
C GLU A 41 0.82 -2.33 -10.65
N GLN A 42 -0.35 -2.97 -10.48
CA GLN A 42 -0.48 -4.34 -9.97
C GLN A 42 0.27 -4.57 -8.65
N ARG A 43 0.11 -3.63 -7.70
CA ARG A 43 0.72 -3.69 -6.37
C ARG A 43 -0.25 -4.24 -5.33
N ILE A 44 0.31 -4.92 -4.35
CA ILE A 44 -0.40 -5.38 -3.16
C ILE A 44 -0.41 -4.24 -2.14
N ILE A 45 -1.59 -3.82 -1.70
CA ILE A 45 -1.74 -2.82 -0.64
C ILE A 45 -1.45 -3.46 0.71
N LEU A 46 -0.58 -2.83 1.49
CA LEU A 46 -0.41 -3.12 2.91
C LEU A 46 -0.91 -1.91 3.70
N THR A 47 -1.90 -2.16 4.55
CA THR A 47 -2.55 -1.17 5.39
C THR A 47 -3.00 -1.81 6.71
N SER A 48 -2.98 -1.03 7.79
CA SER A 48 -3.68 -1.39 9.05
C SER A 48 -5.06 -0.76 9.15
N ASP A 49 -5.49 0.01 8.14
CA ASP A 49 -6.80 0.63 8.08
C ASP A 49 -7.85 -0.38 7.57
N VAL A 50 -8.78 -0.72 8.46
CA VAL A 50 -9.88 -1.66 8.17
C VAL A 50 -10.87 -1.09 7.16
N GLU A 51 -11.09 0.22 7.16
CA GLU A 51 -11.97 0.88 6.20
C GLU A 51 -11.37 0.84 4.79
N LEU A 52 -10.08 1.16 4.65
CA LEU A 52 -9.37 1.03 3.37
C LEU A 52 -9.38 -0.42 2.87
N TYR A 53 -9.15 -1.40 3.75
CA TYR A 53 -9.25 -2.82 3.40
C TYR A 53 -10.65 -3.19 2.86
N ARG A 54 -11.71 -2.74 3.52
CA ARG A 54 -13.09 -2.97 3.05
C ARG A 54 -13.30 -2.34 1.67
N ARG A 55 -12.92 -1.08 1.50
CA ARG A 55 -13.02 -0.36 0.20
C ARG A 55 -12.26 -1.09 -0.91
N ALA A 56 -11.10 -1.67 -0.61
CA ALA A 56 -10.31 -2.45 -1.56
C ALA A 56 -10.97 -3.78 -1.94
N ARG A 57 -11.63 -4.45 -0.98
CA ARG A 57 -12.21 -5.79 -1.17
C ARG A 57 -13.53 -5.79 -1.95
N TYR A 58 -14.31 -4.70 -1.87
CA TYR A 58 -15.62 -4.60 -2.53
C TYR A 58 -15.58 -3.87 -3.88
N ARG A 59 -14.39 -3.59 -4.43
CA ARG A 59 -14.17 -2.94 -5.73
C ARG A 59 -13.46 -3.87 -6.71
#